data_AF-A0A0N4VPJ2-F1
#
_entry.id   AF-A0A0N4VPJ2-F1
#
_cell.length_a   1.000
_cell.length_b   1.000
_cell.length_c   1.000
_cell.angle_alpha   90.00
_cell.angle_beta   90.00
_cell.angle_gamma   90.00
#
_symmetry.space_group_name_H-M   'P 1'
#
loop_
_entity.id
_entity.type
_entity.pdbx_description
1 polymer ?
#
loop_
_entity_poly.entity_id
_entity_poly.type
_entity_poly.pdbx_seq_one_letter_code
_entity_poly.pdbx_strand_id
1 'polypeptide(L)'
;MVHRFGFLFRAVIIRELGLVDIPNLVLSIVKLKWGKRGSSNAPTKDWKMDYMYVPSRYLKESLSLIFATNILQTNTADRTFLSIGLGAGAVNGFIHEKLKDVNIKIVEIDPAILNVAKKYFSYADDDTQQCIIKDGKIFLQESVQNGLCFAFFFLLY
;
A
#
# COMPACT_ATOMS: atom_id res chain seq x y z
N MET A 1 -14.70 -16.39 -44.98
CA MET A 1 -14.18 -16.80 -43.66
C MET A 1 -13.12 -15.78 -43.25
N VAL A 2 -13.52 -14.67 -42.61
CA VAL A 2 -12.57 -13.60 -42.23
C VAL A 2 -12.19 -13.82 -40.77
N HIS A 3 -10.94 -14.25 -40.55
CA HIS A 3 -10.39 -14.36 -39.20
C HIS A 3 -10.18 -12.94 -38.64
N ARG A 4 -11.06 -12.50 -37.74
CA ARG A 4 -10.78 -11.36 -36.87
C ARG A 4 -9.73 -11.79 -35.84
N PHE A 5 -8.46 -11.53 -36.14
CA PHE A 5 -7.43 -11.43 -35.12
C PHE A 5 -7.67 -10.15 -34.31
N GLY A 6 -8.55 -10.26 -33.30
CA GLY A 6 -8.74 -9.21 -32.32
C GLY A 6 -7.59 -9.24 -31.32
N PHE A 7 -6.56 -8.42 -31.51
CA PHE A 7 -5.69 -8.02 -30.41
C PHE A 7 -6.58 -7.27 -29.40
N LEU A 8 -7.00 -7.98 -28.35
CA LEU A 8 -7.79 -7.39 -27.28
C LEU A 8 -6.83 -6.57 -26.39
N PHE A 9 -6.59 -5.31 -26.76
CA PHE A 9 -5.89 -4.38 -25.88
C PHE A 9 -6.66 -4.27 -24.56
N ARG A 10 -5.99 -4.61 -23.45
CA ARG A 10 -6.52 -4.42 -22.11
C ARG A 10 -6.04 -3.07 -21.58
N ALA A 11 -6.92 -2.09 -21.57
CA ALA A 11 -6.66 -0.81 -20.91
C ALA A 11 -6.64 -0.97 -19.38
N VAL A 12 -5.81 -0.18 -18.72
CA VAL A 12 -5.75 -0.05 -17.26
C VAL A 12 -5.77 1.43 -16.88
N ILE A 13 -6.24 1.73 -15.67
CA ILE A 13 -6.18 3.08 -15.10
C ILE A 13 -5.21 3.02 -13.93
N ILE A 14 -4.19 3.86 -13.99
CA ILE A 14 -3.19 4.03 -12.95
C ILE A 14 -3.34 5.41 -12.31
N ARG A 15 -2.97 5.50 -11.04
CA ARG A 15 -2.84 6.75 -10.30
C ARG A 15 -1.45 6.81 -9.70
N GLU A 16 -0.80 7.94 -9.92
CA GLU A 16 0.56 8.19 -9.47
C GLU A 16 0.55 9.24 -8.35
N LEU A 17 1.35 9.00 -7.33
CA LEU A 17 1.70 9.98 -6.30
C LEU A 17 3.15 10.37 -6.55
N GLY A 18 3.40 11.65 -6.82
CA GLY A 18 4.74 12.20 -7.04
C GLY A 18 5.02 13.40 -6.14
N LEU A 19 6.29 13.81 -6.09
CA LEU A 19 6.71 15.01 -5.37
C LEU A 19 6.77 16.20 -6.32
N VAL A 20 6.29 17.35 -5.86
CA VAL A 20 6.34 18.60 -6.63
C VAL A 20 7.77 19.12 -6.70
N ASP A 21 8.54 18.98 -5.62
CA ASP A 21 9.92 19.48 -5.52
C ASP A 21 10.90 18.70 -6.41
N ILE A 22 10.55 17.47 -6.78
CA ILE A 22 11.37 16.60 -7.62
C ILE A 22 10.54 16.18 -8.83
N PRO A 23 10.51 16.97 -9.91
CA PRO A 23 9.69 16.69 -11.08
C PRO A 23 10.05 15.33 -11.68
N ASN A 24 9.02 14.58 -12.09
CA ASN A 24 9.09 13.21 -12.61
C ASN A 24 9.43 12.11 -11.59
N LEU A 25 9.66 12.44 -10.31
CA LEU A 25 9.79 11.42 -9.28
C LEU A 25 8.41 10.93 -8.86
N VAL A 26 8.07 9.72 -9.28
CA VAL A 26 6.87 9.01 -8.84
C VAL A 26 7.20 8.19 -7.60
N LEU A 27 6.65 8.60 -6.45
CA LEU A 27 6.80 7.89 -5.19
C LEU A 27 6.00 6.58 -5.18
N SER A 28 4.81 6.59 -5.77
CA SER A 28 3.93 5.42 -5.72
C SER A 28 2.98 5.36 -6.90
N ILE A 29 2.79 4.16 -7.43
CA ILE A 29 1.87 3.87 -8.53
C ILE A 29 0.87 2.83 -8.04
N VAL A 30 -0.41 3.12 -8.24
CA VAL A 30 -1.50 2.18 -7.95
C VAL A 30 -2.35 1.98 -9.18
N LYS A 31 -2.95 0.80 -9.29
CA LYS A 31 -3.97 0.52 -10.32
C LYS A 31 -5.34 0.62 -9.68
N LEU A 32 -6.31 1.16 -10.42
CA LEU A 32 -7.70 1.21 -9.98
C LEU A 32 -8.48 0.01 -10.53
N LYS A 33 -9.36 -0.57 -9.71
CA LYS A 33 -10.31 -1.59 -10.16
C LYS A 33 -11.30 -0.93 -11.11
N TRP A 34 -11.42 -1.46 -12.32
CA TRP A 34 -12.38 -0.98 -13.31
C TRP A 34 -13.81 -1.22 -12.78
N GLY A 35 -14.62 -0.17 -12.63
CA GLY A 35 -16.03 -0.29 -12.24
C GLY A 35 -16.84 -1.10 -13.27
N LYS A 36 -18.02 -1.64 -12.91
CA LYS A 36 -18.90 -2.33 -13.88
C LYS A 36 -19.08 -1.45 -15.14
N ARG A 37 -18.97 -2.04 -16.34
CA ARG A 37 -19.19 -1.35 -17.63
C ARG A 37 -20.48 -0.52 -17.54
N GLY A 38 -20.35 0.82 -17.66
CA GLY A 38 -21.46 1.77 -17.48
C GLY A 38 -21.25 2.80 -16.36
N SER A 39 -20.27 2.61 -15.47
CA SER A 39 -19.90 3.55 -14.40
C SER A 39 -19.00 4.72 -14.85
N SER A 40 -19.08 5.15 -16.11
CA SER A 40 -18.10 6.07 -16.71
C SER A 40 -18.09 7.49 -16.12
N ASN A 41 -19.13 7.87 -15.37
CA ASN A 41 -19.29 9.25 -14.87
C ASN A 41 -18.92 9.43 -13.39
N ALA A 42 -18.57 8.35 -12.67
CA ALA A 42 -18.16 8.46 -11.27
C ALA A 42 -16.73 9.05 -11.17
N PRO A 43 -16.48 10.05 -10.31
CA PRO A 43 -15.14 10.59 -10.08
C PRO A 43 -14.13 9.48 -9.77
N THR A 44 -12.95 9.51 -10.39
CA THR A 44 -11.96 8.42 -10.24
C THR A 44 -11.47 8.26 -8.80
N LYS A 45 -11.57 9.30 -7.96
CA LYS A 45 -11.24 9.23 -6.52
C LYS A 45 -12.06 8.17 -5.77
N ASP A 46 -13.27 7.89 -6.23
CA ASP A 46 -14.20 6.94 -5.61
C ASP A 46 -13.95 5.50 -6.10
N TRP A 47 -13.04 5.31 -7.06
CA TRP A 47 -12.70 4.01 -7.60
C TRP A 47 -11.71 3.31 -6.66
N LYS A 48 -12.06 2.08 -6.27
CA LYS A 48 -11.24 1.28 -5.35
C LYS A 48 -9.91 0.91 -5.98
N MET A 49 -8.87 0.87 -5.14
CA MET A 49 -7.57 0.35 -5.54
C MET A 49 -7.61 -1.16 -5.80
N ASP A 50 -6.84 -1.57 -6.81
CA ASP A 50 -6.47 -2.95 -7.07
C ASP A 50 -5.21 -3.26 -6.27
N TYR A 51 -5.34 -3.59 -4.97
CA TYR A 51 -4.18 -3.85 -4.12
C TYR A 51 -3.34 -5.05 -4.61
N MET A 52 -3.91 -5.93 -5.44
CA MET A 52 -3.18 -7.02 -6.12
C MET A 52 -2.18 -6.55 -7.17
N TYR A 53 -2.28 -5.29 -7.59
CA TYR A 53 -1.33 -4.69 -8.52
C TYR A 53 -0.20 -4.01 -7.77
N VAL A 54 0.96 -4.66 -7.80
CA VAL A 54 2.21 -4.13 -7.25
C VAL A 54 3.14 -3.92 -8.45
N PRO A 55 3.39 -2.70 -8.93
CA PRO A 55 4.13 -2.49 -10.18
C PRO A 55 5.63 -2.78 -10.02
N SER A 56 6.20 -2.42 -8.87
CA SER A 56 7.62 -2.59 -8.60
C SER A 56 7.99 -4.05 -8.35
N ARG A 57 9.01 -4.54 -9.06
CA ARG A 57 9.56 -5.89 -8.87
C ARG A 57 10.10 -6.11 -7.46
N TYR A 58 10.81 -5.11 -6.92
CA TYR A 58 11.30 -5.12 -5.54
C TYR A 58 10.15 -5.35 -4.55
N LEU A 59 9.07 -4.59 -4.67
CA LEU A 59 7.90 -4.74 -3.79
C LEU A 59 7.27 -6.14 -3.92
N LYS A 60 7.18 -6.70 -5.13
CA LYS A 60 6.66 -8.07 -5.32
C LYS A 60 7.54 -9.11 -4.66
N GLU A 61 8.86 -8.99 -4.78
CA GLU A 61 9.82 -9.91 -4.18
C GLU A 61 9.77 -9.84 -2.65
N SER A 62 9.75 -8.62 -2.08
CA SER A 62 9.59 -8.42 -0.63
C SER A 62 8.29 -9.01 -0.10
N LEU A 63 7.16 -8.73 -0.78
CA LEU A 63 5.88 -9.34 -0.43
C LEU A 63 5.93 -10.86 -0.57
N SER A 64 6.51 -11.39 -1.65
CA SER A 64 6.62 -12.85 -1.84
C SER A 64 7.42 -13.50 -0.71
N LEU A 65 8.49 -12.86 -0.23
CA LEU A 65 9.28 -13.34 0.90
C LEU A 65 8.48 -13.37 2.20
N ILE A 66 7.70 -12.31 2.48
CA ILE A 66 6.83 -12.24 3.67
C ILE A 66 5.84 -13.43 3.68
N PHE A 67 5.21 -13.72 2.54
CA PHE A 67 4.26 -14.82 2.43
C PHE A 67 4.95 -16.20 2.44
N ALA A 68 6.08 -16.36 1.75
CA ALA A 68 6.80 -17.63 1.69
C ALA A 68 7.38 -18.07 3.04
N THR A 69 7.82 -17.12 3.87
CA THR A 69 8.34 -17.39 5.22
C THR A 69 7.23 -17.55 6.26
N ASN A 70 6.01 -17.13 5.92
CA ASN A 70 4.87 -17.08 6.82
C ASN A 70 5.11 -16.27 8.11
N ILE A 71 6.07 -15.34 8.10
CA ILE A 71 6.57 -14.65 9.29
C ILE A 71 5.49 -13.85 10.03
N LEU A 72 4.47 -13.39 9.32
CA LEU A 72 3.35 -12.65 9.89
C LEU A 72 2.24 -13.54 10.46
N GLN A 73 2.20 -14.84 10.14
CA GLN A 73 1.17 -15.77 10.63
C GLN A 73 1.68 -16.69 11.74
N THR A 74 2.97 -17.00 11.76
CA THR A 74 3.59 -17.96 12.69
C THR A 74 4.11 -17.34 13.97
N ASN A 75 4.31 -16.02 14.01
CA ASN A 75 4.80 -15.34 15.21
C ASN A 75 3.68 -15.26 16.28
N THR A 76 3.93 -15.85 17.45
CA THR A 76 2.96 -16.00 18.54
C THR A 76 2.89 -14.80 19.48
N ALA A 77 3.88 -13.90 19.43
CA ALA A 77 4.00 -12.80 20.39
C ALA A 77 3.37 -11.50 19.88
N ASP A 78 3.47 -11.18 18.58
CA ASP A 78 2.82 -10.00 17.98
C ASP A 78 2.76 -10.11 16.45
N ARG A 79 1.56 -10.23 15.88
CA ARG A 79 1.31 -10.22 14.43
C ARG A 79 1.26 -8.80 13.91
N THR A 80 2.30 -8.01 14.17
CA THR A 80 2.36 -6.61 13.77
C THR A 80 3.36 -6.41 12.64
N PHE A 81 2.87 -5.90 11.52
CA PHE A 81 3.64 -5.40 10.39
C PHE A 81 3.90 -3.90 10.57
N LEU A 82 5.17 -3.50 10.67
CA LEU A 82 5.57 -2.10 10.72
C LEU A 82 5.93 -1.62 9.31
N SER A 83 5.38 -0.49 8.90
CA SER A 83 5.70 0.18 7.64
C SER A 83 6.17 1.59 7.94
N ILE A 84 7.37 1.96 7.49
CA ILE A 84 7.88 3.32 7.59
C ILE A 84 7.75 3.95 6.20
N GLY A 85 6.86 4.93 6.10
CA GLY A 85 6.35 5.52 4.86
C GLY A 85 4.99 4.96 4.48
N LEU A 86 4.01 5.84 4.24
CA LEU A 86 2.68 5.45 3.77
C LEU A 86 2.61 5.47 2.23
N GLY A 87 3.13 6.54 1.61
CA GLY A 87 2.95 6.80 0.19
C GLY A 87 1.48 6.72 -0.24
N ALA A 88 1.19 6.01 -1.33
CA ALA A 88 -0.19 5.74 -1.76
C ALA A 88 -0.87 4.57 -1.02
N GLY A 89 -0.22 3.94 -0.02
CA GLY A 89 -0.79 2.85 0.75
C GLY A 89 -0.91 1.50 0.02
N ALA A 90 -0.22 1.30 -1.12
CA ALA A 90 -0.33 0.09 -1.93
C ALA A 90 0.11 -1.19 -1.20
N VAL A 91 1.30 -1.17 -0.58
CA VAL A 91 1.86 -2.31 0.16
C VAL A 91 1.02 -2.59 1.41
N ASN A 92 0.72 -1.54 2.17
CA ASN A 92 -0.08 -1.63 3.39
C ASN A 92 -1.47 -2.19 3.10
N GLY A 93 -2.13 -1.68 2.06
CA GLY A 93 -3.43 -2.16 1.62
C GLY A 93 -3.40 -3.59 1.05
N PHE A 94 -2.31 -4.02 0.41
CA PHE A 94 -2.16 -5.42 0.00
C PHE A 94 -2.07 -6.36 1.20
N ILE A 95 -1.25 -6.03 2.20
CA ILE A 95 -1.17 -6.79 3.44
C ILE A 95 -2.52 -6.79 4.15
N HIS A 96 -3.17 -5.63 4.28
CA HIS A 96 -4.50 -5.51 4.90
C HIS A 96 -5.58 -6.30 4.17
N GLU A 97 -5.56 -6.36 2.83
CA GLU A 97 -6.51 -7.17 2.05
C GLU A 97 -6.26 -8.67 2.22
N LYS A 98 -5.00 -9.10 2.40
CA LYS A 98 -4.62 -10.52 2.42
C LYS A 98 -4.48 -11.16 3.80
N LEU A 99 -4.08 -10.39 4.80
CA LEU A 99 -3.79 -10.85 6.15
C LEU A 99 -4.65 -10.06 7.13
N LYS A 100 -5.92 -10.46 7.26
CA LYS A 100 -6.94 -9.74 8.03
C LYS A 100 -6.73 -9.77 9.55
N ASP A 101 -5.91 -10.71 10.01
CA ASP A 101 -5.54 -10.95 11.40
C ASP A 101 -4.16 -10.37 11.78
N VAL A 102 -3.56 -9.58 10.89
CA VAL A 102 -2.29 -8.88 11.11
C VAL A 102 -2.57 -7.41 11.38
N ASN A 103 -1.99 -6.90 12.47
CA ASN A 103 -1.99 -5.48 12.78
C ASN A 103 -0.97 -4.76 11.90
N ILE A 104 -1.34 -3.62 11.32
CA ILE A 104 -0.49 -2.82 10.46
C ILE A 104 -0.27 -1.47 11.14
N LYS A 105 0.97 -1.19 11.51
CA LYS A 105 1.39 0.14 12.00
C LYS A 105 2.18 0.82 10.91
N ILE A 106 1.70 1.98 10.46
CA ILE A 106 2.37 2.81 9.47
C ILE A 106 2.90 4.04 10.17
N VAL A 107 4.14 4.42 9.90
CA VAL A 107 4.76 5.64 10.40
C VAL A 107 5.03 6.54 9.21
N GLU A 108 4.34 7.67 9.14
CA GLU A 108 4.44 8.64 8.05
C GLU A 108 4.90 9.98 8.61
N ILE A 109 5.87 10.61 7.98
CA ILE A 109 6.41 11.90 8.44
C ILE A 109 5.49 13.05 8.05
N ASP A 110 4.82 12.96 6.90
CA ASP A 110 4.03 14.05 6.34
C ASP A 110 2.51 13.79 6.46
N PRO A 111 1.78 14.57 7.28
CA PRO A 111 0.32 14.46 7.40
C PRO A 111 -0.42 14.74 6.07
N ALA A 112 0.17 15.48 5.13
CA ALA A 112 -0.43 15.69 3.82
C ALA A 112 -0.52 14.38 3.02
N ILE A 113 0.48 13.50 3.14
CA ILE A 113 0.48 12.17 2.50
C ILE A 113 -0.66 11.32 3.07
N LEU A 114 -0.88 11.32 4.38
CA LEU A 114 -2.03 10.62 4.99
C LEU A 114 -3.37 11.15 4.46
N ASN A 115 -3.53 12.46 4.36
CA ASN A 115 -4.75 13.07 3.81
C ASN A 115 -4.98 12.68 2.34
N VAL A 116 -3.92 12.70 1.54
CA VAL A 116 -3.97 12.29 0.13
C VAL A 116 -4.29 10.80 0.01
N ALA A 117 -3.68 9.95 0.83
CA ALA A 117 -3.93 8.51 0.86
C ALA A 117 -5.39 8.19 1.20
N LYS A 118 -5.95 8.84 2.22
CA LYS A 118 -7.38 8.70 2.60
C LYS A 118 -8.30 9.15 1.47
N LYS A 119 -8.03 10.32 0.88
CA LYS A 119 -8.92 10.95 -0.10
C LYS A 119 -8.86 10.35 -1.50
N TYR A 120 -7.68 9.90 -1.92
CA TYR A 120 -7.41 9.50 -3.30
C TYR A 120 -6.85 8.10 -3.43
N PHE A 121 -6.59 7.37 -2.36
CA PHE A 121 -5.98 6.03 -2.45
C PHE A 121 -6.70 5.00 -1.57
N SER A 122 -7.96 5.26 -1.22
CA SER A 122 -8.80 4.30 -0.48
C SER A 122 -8.16 3.79 0.82
N TYR A 123 -7.16 4.51 1.36
CA TYR A 123 -6.52 4.12 2.61
C TYR A 123 -7.56 4.17 3.73
N ALA A 124 -7.69 3.06 4.43
CA ALA A 124 -8.59 2.92 5.58
C ALA A 124 -7.77 2.92 6.86
N ASP A 125 -8.16 3.79 7.78
CA ASP A 125 -7.65 3.81 9.14
C ASP A 125 -8.69 3.08 9.99
N ASP A 126 -8.35 1.88 10.46
CA ASP A 126 -9.27 0.98 11.17
C ASP A 126 -8.56 0.21 12.30
N ASP A 127 -9.29 -0.70 12.95
CA ASP A 127 -8.79 -1.41 14.14
C ASP A 127 -7.54 -2.25 13.87
N THR A 128 -7.31 -2.68 12.62
CA THR A 128 -6.14 -3.50 12.24
C THR A 128 -5.14 -2.76 11.36
N GLN A 129 -5.38 -1.49 11.01
CA GLN A 129 -4.45 -0.66 10.26
C GLN A 129 -4.49 0.79 10.72
N GLN A 130 -3.36 1.28 11.25
CA GLN A 130 -3.24 2.63 11.80
C GLN A 130 -2.02 3.37 11.24
N CYS A 131 -2.18 4.65 10.94
CA CYS A 131 -1.08 5.54 10.54
C CYS A 131 -0.74 6.53 11.66
N ILE A 132 0.52 6.55 12.05
CA ILE A 132 1.09 7.42 13.07
C ILE A 132 1.90 8.51 12.36
N ILE A 133 1.52 9.77 12.56
CA ILE A 133 2.28 10.90 12.03
C ILE A 133 3.50 11.14 12.93
N LYS A 134 4.67 10.69 12.48
CA LYS A 134 5.93 10.79 13.21
C LYS A 134 7.13 10.57 12.31
N ASP A 135 8.28 11.12 12.71
CA ASP A 135 9.56 10.72 12.14
C ASP A 135 9.84 9.23 12.45
N GLY A 136 10.11 8.45 11.39
CA GLY A 136 10.32 7.00 11.49
C GLY A 136 11.54 6.62 12.34
N LYS A 137 12.62 7.42 12.31
CA LYS A 137 13.80 7.18 13.14
C LYS A 137 13.49 7.40 14.61
N ILE A 138 12.78 8.49 14.93
CA ILE A 138 12.36 8.76 16.32
C ILE A 138 11.42 7.64 16.81
N PHE A 139 10.44 7.23 16.00
CA PHE A 139 9.55 6.13 16.33
C PHE A 139 10.30 4.82 16.62
N LEU A 140 11.32 4.49 15.80
CA LEU A 140 12.13 3.29 16.01
C LEU A 140 12.93 3.35 17.32
N GLN A 141 13.53 4.50 17.63
CA GLN A 141 14.29 4.68 18.88
C GLN A 141 13.40 4.47 20.11
N GLU A 142 12.20 5.06 20.11
CA GLU A 142 11.23 4.87 21.18
C GLU A 142 10.70 3.42 21.22
N SER A 143 10.50 2.79 20.06
CA SER A 143 10.04 1.39 20.01
C SER A 143 11.02 0.45 20.70
N VAL A 144 12.33 0.66 20.48
CA VAL A 144 13.38 -0.11 21.16
C VAL A 144 13.36 0.16 22.67
N GLN A 145 13.23 1.42 23.10
CA GLN A 145 13.18 1.78 24.51
C GLN A 145 11.96 1.18 25.23
N ASN A 146 10.82 1.11 24.55
CA ASN A 146 9.56 0.60 25.09
C ASN A 146 9.41 -0.93 24.93
N GLY A 147 10.40 -1.63 24.36
CA GLY A 147 10.33 -3.07 24.13
C GLY A 147 9.27 -3.50 23.12
N LEU A 148 8.92 -2.64 22.15
CA LEU A 148 8.00 -3.00 21.07
C LEU A 148 8.67 -3.95 20.09
N CYS A 149 8.00 -5.07 19.81
CA CYS A 149 8.44 -6.05 18.82
C CYS A 149 7.56 -6.01 17.57
N PHE A 150 8.18 -6.11 16.41
CA PHE A 150 7.50 -6.19 15.12
C PHE A 150 7.96 -7.45 14.39
N ALA A 151 7.02 -8.17 13.77
CA ALA A 151 7.34 -9.40 13.04
C ALA A 151 8.11 -9.10 11.74
N PHE A 152 7.87 -7.93 11.15
CA PHE A 152 8.57 -7.44 9.96
C PHE A 152 8.49 -5.91 9.93
N PHE A 153 9.55 -5.24 9.45
CA PHE A 153 9.49 -3.82 9.13
C PHE A 153 9.83 -3.58 7.66
N PHE A 154 9.13 -2.63 7.04
CA PHE A 154 9.34 -2.25 5.65
C PHE A 154 9.65 -0.76 5.54
N LEU A 155 10.67 -0.41 4.76
CA LEU A 155 11.05 0.99 4.49
C LEU A 155 10.58 1.35 3.08
N LEU A 156 9.74 2.39 2.99
CA LEU A 156 9.21 2.93 1.76
C LEU A 156 9.89 4.26 1.39
N TYR A 157 11.21 4.37 1.54
CA TYR A 157 12.03 5.48 1.03
C TYR A 157 13.47 5.01 0.76
#